data_AF-A0A916HCR8-F1
#
_entry.id   AF-A0A916HCR8-F1
#
_cell.length_a   1.000
_cell.length_b   1.000
_cell.length_c   1.000
_cell.angle_alpha   90.00
_cell.angle_beta   90.00
_cell.angle_gamma   90.00
#
_symmetry.space_group_name_H-M   'P 1'
#
loop_
_entity.id
_entity.type
_entity.pdbx_description
1 polymer ?
#
loop_
_entity_poly.entity_id
_entity_poly.type
_entity_poly.pdbx_seq_one_letter_code
_entity_poly.pdbx_strand_id
1 'polypeptide(L)'
;MRHADRTVALTVQVEGLVDQLQGGAWRGVGAESFYAEMRDLILPTLRRLEDTLQFAGEGTGKIHTILCEAEEEAARLFRGTQDTTTTQKREGDPAPKVTPTQGPPTSTPTPTPTPGFRLTDVAQEELSDFFSQRDTDIPADVRDKYLTNPQMMQYFQQTLALLASHVQSGGAPLTPQQFYDMCLTVTNDPGTALILSHNITKAMTRRDHSVIQWDKTNTNPLTYTFTWNGQTTTYTFDTSNFHRDALATYNGNPSVFYAMFSPTALGTSDGGDWYHYYLNAAGAYYAASGQMLYGVNRGSLTSSILDGTIDSTMGQMFASGVDSPAYTGWRYANSLSFLEGAKYGDTQPETSREGQIHRQGALYGLELAGVQPDSSWRWYVPTAGAAGSLLDTTIDLANDTYQIFDPFGTQIP
;
A
#
# COMPACT_ATOMS: atom_id res chain seq x y z
N MET A 1 -20.74 20.25 13.32
CA MET A 1 -21.24 19.98 14.68
C MET A 1 -22.75 19.80 14.73
N ARG A 2 -23.61 20.82 14.48
CA ARG A 2 -25.10 20.68 14.59
C ARG A 2 -25.76 19.50 13.86
N HIS A 3 -25.18 19.01 12.76
CA HIS A 3 -25.72 17.86 12.03
C HIS A 3 -25.36 16.52 12.68
N ALA A 4 -24.13 16.38 13.22
CA ALA A 4 -23.72 15.18 13.97
C ALA A 4 -24.59 15.02 15.23
N ASP A 5 -24.74 16.09 16.02
CA ASP A 5 -25.56 16.09 17.23
C ASP A 5 -27.02 15.70 16.97
N ARG A 6 -27.56 16.11 15.80
CA ARG A 6 -28.91 15.73 15.36
C ARG A 6 -29.01 14.26 14.97
N THR A 7 -27.98 13.72 14.32
CA THR A 7 -27.92 12.29 13.99
C THR A 7 -27.85 11.44 15.25
N VAL A 8 -27.01 11.79 16.23
CA VAL A 8 -26.94 11.10 17.54
C VAL A 8 -28.30 11.11 18.23
N ALA A 9 -28.94 12.28 18.32
CA ALA A 9 -30.25 12.39 18.94
C ALA A 9 -31.32 11.55 18.25
N LEU A 10 -31.28 11.45 16.91
CA LEU A 10 -32.19 10.61 16.14
C LEU A 10 -31.90 9.12 16.38
N THR A 11 -30.64 8.70 16.41
CA THR A 11 -30.25 7.31 16.69
C THR A 11 -30.77 6.88 18.07
N VAL A 12 -30.54 7.68 19.11
CA VAL A 12 -31.06 7.41 20.47
C VAL A 12 -32.58 7.34 20.50
N GLN A 13 -33.27 8.21 19.75
CA GLN A 13 -34.72 8.18 19.65
C GLN A 13 -35.22 6.89 18.98
N VAL A 14 -34.55 6.45 17.90
CA VAL A 14 -34.89 5.21 17.20
C VAL A 14 -34.64 4.00 18.09
N GLU A 15 -33.50 3.92 18.78
CA GLU A 15 -33.21 2.83 19.74
C GLU A 15 -34.29 2.75 20.82
N GLY A 16 -34.68 3.89 21.41
CA GLY A 16 -35.73 3.92 22.43
C GLY A 16 -37.11 3.47 21.92
N LEU A 17 -37.44 3.75 20.66
CA LEU A 17 -38.68 3.26 20.04
C LEU A 17 -38.62 1.75 19.77
N VAL A 18 -37.48 1.23 19.32
CA VAL A 18 -37.27 -0.21 19.10
C VAL A 18 -37.40 -0.97 20.42
N ASP A 19 -36.77 -0.47 21.50
CA ASP A 19 -36.85 -1.08 22.83
C ASP A 19 -38.28 -1.13 23.37
N GLN A 20 -39.06 -0.06 23.17
CA GLN A 20 -40.48 -0.02 23.55
C GLN A 20 -41.31 -1.05 22.77
N LEU A 21 -41.05 -1.19 21.46
CA LEU A 21 -41.73 -2.19 20.65
C LEU A 21 -41.39 -3.61 21.13
N GLN A 22 -40.12 -3.88 21.38
CA GLN A 22 -39.62 -5.18 21.85
C GLN A 22 -40.11 -5.53 23.27
N GLY A 23 -40.37 -4.52 24.10
CA GLY A 23 -40.96 -4.65 25.45
C GLY A 23 -42.38 -5.22 25.50
N GLY A 24 -42.97 -5.59 24.35
CA GLY A 24 -44.21 -6.36 24.27
C GLY A 24 -45.35 -5.67 23.52
N ALA A 25 -45.10 -4.50 22.93
CA ALA A 25 -46.09 -3.83 22.09
C ALA A 25 -46.27 -4.51 20.72
N TRP A 26 -45.28 -5.28 20.26
CA TRP A 26 -45.36 -6.05 19.02
C TRP A 26 -44.71 -7.43 19.18
N ARG A 27 -45.40 -8.50 18.75
CA ARG A 27 -44.97 -9.90 18.91
C ARG A 27 -45.30 -10.72 17.66
N GLY A 28 -44.58 -11.83 17.51
CA GLY A 28 -44.74 -12.79 16.41
C GLY A 28 -43.55 -12.74 15.44
N VAL A 29 -43.54 -13.65 14.47
CA VAL A 29 -42.41 -13.87 13.53
C VAL A 29 -41.99 -12.59 12.81
N GLY A 30 -42.95 -11.76 12.39
CA GLY A 30 -42.65 -10.47 11.74
C GLY A 30 -41.95 -9.47 12.66
N ALA A 31 -42.28 -9.46 13.96
CA ALA A 31 -41.61 -8.62 14.94
C ALA A 31 -40.16 -9.11 15.17
N GLU A 32 -39.96 -10.43 15.26
CA GLU A 32 -38.62 -11.04 15.41
C GLU A 32 -37.70 -10.70 14.23
N SER A 33 -38.19 -10.81 13.00
CA SER A 33 -37.44 -10.43 11.80
C SER A 33 -37.09 -8.93 11.78
N PHE A 34 -38.04 -8.07 12.14
CA PHE A 34 -37.79 -6.64 12.26
C PHE A 34 -36.72 -6.30 13.31
N TYR A 35 -36.78 -6.93 14.50
CA TYR A 35 -35.78 -6.69 15.54
C TYR A 35 -34.40 -7.21 15.16
N ALA A 36 -34.33 -8.33 14.42
CA ALA A 36 -33.08 -8.81 13.87
C ALA A 36 -32.50 -7.79 12.88
N GLU A 37 -33.29 -7.30 11.92
CA GLU A 37 -32.83 -6.28 10.95
C GLU A 37 -32.38 -4.99 11.64
N MET A 38 -33.12 -4.52 12.65
CA MET A 38 -32.74 -3.32 13.41
C MET A 38 -31.41 -3.51 14.14
N ARG A 39 -31.22 -4.64 14.82
CA ARG A 39 -30.01 -4.94 15.61
C ARG A 39 -28.81 -5.24 14.74
N ASP A 40 -29.00 -5.99 13.66
CA ASP A 40 -27.91 -6.61 12.92
C ASP A 40 -27.48 -5.73 11.73
N LEU A 41 -28.37 -4.84 11.23
CA LEU A 41 -28.09 -4.01 10.05
C LEU A 41 -28.28 -2.51 10.28
N ILE A 42 -29.47 -2.09 10.72
CA ILE A 42 -29.85 -0.66 10.72
C ILE A 42 -29.12 0.13 11.80
N LEU A 43 -29.17 -0.30 13.06
CA LEU A 43 -28.52 0.41 14.18
C LEU A 43 -26.99 0.44 14.03
N PRO A 44 -26.31 -0.67 13.66
CA PRO A 44 -24.88 -0.63 13.34
C PRO A 44 -24.53 0.39 12.24
N THR A 45 -25.37 0.51 11.20
CA THR A 45 -25.15 1.47 10.12
C THR A 45 -25.34 2.92 10.57
N LEU A 46 -26.33 3.19 11.42
CA LEU A 46 -26.52 4.52 12.01
C LEU A 46 -25.35 4.93 12.92
N ARG A 47 -24.78 3.99 13.68
CA ARG A 47 -23.58 4.24 14.50
C ARG A 47 -22.35 4.54 13.66
N ARG A 48 -22.11 3.77 12.59
CA ARG A 48 -21.03 4.08 11.62
C ARG A 48 -21.18 5.47 11.01
N LEU A 49 -22.42 5.88 10.71
CA LEU A 49 -22.70 7.24 10.22
C LEU A 49 -22.40 8.31 11.28
N GLU A 50 -22.78 8.07 12.53
CA GLU A 50 -22.44 8.94 13.66
C GLU A 50 -20.92 9.11 13.81
N ASP A 51 -20.17 8.00 13.84
CA ASP A 51 -18.70 8.00 13.95
C ASP A 51 -18.07 8.80 12.81
N THR A 52 -18.56 8.59 11.57
CA THR A 52 -18.09 9.31 10.38
C THR A 52 -18.34 10.81 10.48
N LEU A 53 -19.53 11.21 10.95
CA LEU A 53 -19.88 12.64 11.09
C LEU A 53 -19.09 13.32 12.22
N GLN A 54 -18.86 12.62 13.33
CA GLN A 54 -18.04 13.12 14.43
C GLN A 54 -16.59 13.31 13.94
N PHE A 55 -16.03 12.28 13.32
CA PHE A 55 -14.68 12.32 12.78
C PHE A 55 -14.50 13.46 11.76
N ALA A 56 -15.43 13.63 10.82
CA ALA A 56 -15.40 14.74 9.86
C ALA A 56 -15.48 16.11 10.56
N GLY A 57 -16.24 16.21 11.65
CA GLY A 57 -16.32 17.39 12.50
C GLY A 57 -14.97 17.74 13.16
N GLU A 58 -14.28 16.74 13.69
CA GLU A 58 -12.94 16.88 14.28
C GLU A 58 -11.90 17.32 13.24
N GLY A 59 -11.90 16.68 12.05
CA GLY A 59 -11.04 17.05 10.94
C GLY A 59 -11.24 18.51 10.49
N THR A 60 -12.50 18.93 10.32
CA THR A 60 -12.83 20.32 9.97
C THR A 60 -12.37 21.30 11.06
N GLY A 61 -12.48 20.93 12.33
CA GLY A 61 -12.01 21.73 13.46
C GLY A 61 -10.48 21.92 13.47
N LYS A 62 -9.72 20.87 13.14
CA LYS A 62 -8.26 20.94 12.99
C LYS A 62 -7.86 21.88 11.84
N ILE A 63 -8.50 21.74 10.68
CA ILE A 63 -8.26 22.62 9.52
C ILE A 63 -8.51 24.09 9.87
N HIS A 64 -9.64 24.38 10.53
CA HIS A 64 -9.95 25.73 10.99
C HIS A 64 -8.85 26.28 11.92
N THR A 65 -8.37 25.46 12.86
CA THR A 65 -7.30 25.87 13.79
C THR A 65 -6.02 26.20 13.05
N ILE A 66 -5.57 25.35 12.13
CA ILE A 66 -4.37 25.57 11.30
C ILE A 66 -4.51 26.86 10.47
N LEU A 67 -5.68 27.10 9.87
CA LEU A 67 -5.92 28.32 9.09
C LEU A 67 -5.87 29.57 9.97
N CYS A 68 -6.46 29.54 11.17
CA CYS A 68 -6.37 30.65 12.11
C CYS A 68 -4.93 30.92 12.56
N GLU A 69 -4.15 29.87 12.84
CA GLU A 69 -2.74 30.00 13.22
C GLU A 69 -1.90 30.60 12.07
N ALA A 70 -2.10 30.11 10.84
CA ALA A 70 -1.43 30.63 9.66
C ALA A 70 -1.81 32.09 9.37
N GLU A 71 -3.09 32.45 9.54
CA GLU A 71 -3.56 33.83 9.40
C GLU A 71 -2.94 34.73 10.48
N GLU A 72 -2.86 34.27 11.73
CA GLU A 72 -2.23 35.02 12.82
C GLU A 72 -0.72 35.23 12.59
N GLU A 73 -0.01 34.19 12.13
CA GLU A 73 1.40 34.27 11.77
C GLU A 73 1.63 35.26 10.61
N ALA A 74 0.83 35.17 9.55
CA ALA A 74 0.90 36.11 8.43
C ALA A 74 0.61 37.54 8.89
N ALA A 75 -0.42 37.75 9.72
CA ALA A 75 -0.76 39.06 10.26
C ALA A 75 0.36 39.64 11.14
N ARG A 76 1.14 38.79 11.84
CA ARG A 76 2.27 39.22 12.67
C ARG A 76 3.34 39.95 11.87
N LEU A 77 3.58 39.56 10.62
CA LEU A 77 4.51 40.24 9.70
C LEU A 77 4.07 41.67 9.37
N PHE A 78 2.76 41.95 9.42
CA PHE A 78 2.18 43.25 9.06
C PHE A 78 1.86 44.13 10.28
N ARG A 79 1.87 43.59 11.51
CA ARG A 79 1.61 44.36 12.75
C ARG A 79 2.77 45.24 13.22
N GLY A 80 3.86 45.30 12.46
CA GLY A 80 4.80 46.40 12.51
C GLY A 80 6.05 46.12 13.32
N THR A 81 7.14 45.86 12.61
CA THR A 81 8.45 46.43 12.94
C THR A 81 8.37 47.94 12.69
N GLN A 82 7.68 48.69 13.57
CA GLN A 82 7.89 50.12 13.69
C GLN A 82 9.19 50.34 14.47
N ASP A 83 10.32 49.98 13.86
CA ASP A 83 11.60 50.42 14.36
C ASP A 83 11.86 51.83 13.85
N THR A 84 11.75 52.77 14.78
CA THR A 84 12.79 53.78 15.05
C THR A 84 13.80 53.98 13.92
N THR A 85 13.41 54.77 12.92
CA THR A 85 14.30 55.26 11.86
C THR A 85 15.37 56.19 12.45
N THR A 86 16.47 55.62 12.96
CA THR A 86 17.70 56.39 13.19
C THR A 86 18.53 56.35 11.93
N THR A 87 18.44 57.43 11.17
CA THR A 87 19.27 57.74 10.00
C THR A 87 20.75 57.75 10.41
N GLN A 88 21.53 56.75 9.99
CA GLN A 88 22.99 56.86 9.91
C GLN A 88 23.46 56.73 8.47
N LYS A 89 23.82 57.91 7.94
CA LYS A 89 24.60 58.13 6.74
C LYS A 89 26.02 57.57 6.97
N ARG A 90 26.47 56.61 6.15
CA ARG A 90 27.90 56.30 5.99
C ARG A 90 28.28 56.31 4.52
N GLU A 91 29.11 57.30 4.21
CA GLU A 91 29.92 57.43 3.01
C GLU A 91 31.02 56.36 2.98
N GLY A 92 31.25 55.84 1.78
CA GLY A 92 32.58 55.56 1.21
C GLY A 92 33.47 54.53 1.90
N ASP A 93 33.62 53.35 1.28
CA ASP A 93 34.93 52.70 1.19
C ASP A 93 35.02 51.77 -0.04
N PRO A 94 36.20 51.68 -0.70
CA PRO A 94 36.38 50.92 -1.92
C PRO A 94 36.71 49.43 -1.67
N ALA A 95 36.32 48.60 -2.64
CA ALA A 95 36.44 47.15 -2.62
C ALA A 95 37.90 46.63 -2.56
N PRO A 96 38.19 45.56 -1.79
CA PRO A 96 39.49 44.90 -1.82
C PRO A 96 39.58 43.95 -3.03
N LYS A 97 40.71 44.06 -3.73
CA LYS A 97 41.10 43.22 -4.86
C LYS A 97 41.64 41.89 -4.34
N VAL A 98 40.94 40.79 -4.61
CA VAL A 98 41.35 39.44 -4.19
C VAL A 98 42.26 38.82 -5.27
N THR A 99 43.48 38.43 -4.88
CA THR A 99 44.43 37.69 -5.72
C THR A 99 44.29 36.19 -5.45
N PRO A 100 44.16 35.31 -6.47
CA PRO A 100 44.06 33.89 -6.26
C PRO A 100 45.44 33.27 -6.01
N THR A 101 45.64 32.69 -4.84
CA THR A 101 46.80 31.85 -4.51
C THR A 101 46.38 30.38 -4.67
N GLN A 102 47.04 29.65 -5.58
CA GLN A 102 46.83 28.21 -5.77
C GLN A 102 47.44 27.44 -4.59
N GLY A 103 46.58 26.80 -3.79
CA GLY A 103 46.97 25.81 -2.80
C GLY A 103 47.16 24.39 -3.39
N PRO A 104 47.83 23.49 -2.67
CA PRO A 104 48.12 22.12 -3.10
C PRO A 104 46.84 21.28 -3.24
N PRO A 105 46.86 20.18 -4.02
CA PRO A 105 45.66 19.43 -4.37
C PRO A 105 44.95 18.89 -3.14
N THR A 106 43.79 19.47 -2.85
CA THR A 106 42.83 18.98 -1.87
C THR A 106 42.37 17.59 -2.31
N SER A 107 42.61 16.59 -1.46
CA SER A 107 42.02 15.26 -1.58
C SER A 107 40.51 15.41 -1.78
N THR A 108 39.99 14.92 -2.90
CA THR A 108 38.57 14.90 -3.21
C THR A 108 37.83 14.27 -2.04
N PRO A 109 36.93 14.99 -1.35
CA PRO A 109 36.10 14.36 -0.33
C PRO A 109 35.29 13.26 -1.01
N THR A 110 35.41 12.03 -0.50
CA THR A 110 34.50 10.95 -0.85
C THR A 110 33.08 11.48 -0.70
N PRO A 111 32.24 11.45 -1.75
CA PRO A 111 30.89 11.98 -1.67
C PRO A 111 30.19 11.27 -0.52
N THR A 112 29.80 12.04 0.51
CA THR A 112 28.85 11.56 1.51
C THR A 112 27.62 11.09 0.74
N PRO A 113 27.20 9.82 0.86
CA PRO A 113 26.01 9.36 0.16
C PRO A 113 24.86 10.29 0.54
N THR A 114 24.33 10.99 -0.46
CA THR A 114 23.08 11.74 -0.30
C THR A 114 22.08 10.77 0.31
N PRO A 115 21.40 11.12 1.43
CA PRO A 115 20.39 10.26 2.00
C PRO A 115 19.44 9.84 0.88
N GLY A 116 19.38 8.54 0.61
CA GLY A 116 18.51 7.98 -0.42
C GLY A 116 17.08 8.41 -0.14
N PHE A 117 16.31 8.65 -1.19
CA PHE A 117 14.88 8.90 -1.02
C PHE A 117 14.25 7.69 -0.36
N ARG A 118 13.44 8.00 0.63
CA ARG A 118 12.70 7.04 1.43
C ARG A 118 11.24 7.45 1.44
N LEU A 119 10.37 6.49 1.22
CA LEU A 119 8.95 6.68 1.48
C LEU A 119 8.73 6.88 2.99
N THR A 120 8.22 8.05 3.36
CA THR A 120 7.82 8.39 4.72
C THR A 120 6.32 8.62 4.80
N ASP A 121 5.81 8.69 6.03
CA ASP A 121 4.40 9.01 6.31
C ASP A 121 3.44 8.07 5.56
N VAL A 122 3.79 6.78 5.51
CA VAL A 122 3.05 5.78 4.76
C VAL A 122 1.76 5.47 5.51
N ALA A 123 0.60 5.86 4.97
CA ALA A 123 -0.68 5.60 5.61
C ALA A 123 -1.30 4.28 5.14
N GLN A 124 -1.99 3.58 6.05
CA GLN A 124 -2.71 2.34 5.73
C GLN A 124 -3.69 2.56 4.56
N GLU A 125 -4.53 3.58 4.63
CA GLU A 125 -5.52 3.94 3.58
C GLU A 125 -4.85 4.11 2.21
N GLU A 126 -3.71 4.80 2.17
CA GLU A 126 -2.99 5.02 0.92
C GLU A 126 -2.46 3.73 0.33
N LEU A 127 -1.91 2.83 1.16
CA LEU A 127 -1.47 1.51 0.70
C LEU A 127 -2.66 0.64 0.27
N SER A 128 -3.79 0.71 0.96
CA SER A 128 -5.02 0.01 0.59
C SER A 128 -5.51 0.45 -0.79
N ASP A 129 -5.61 1.76 -1.01
CA ASP A 129 -5.94 2.34 -2.31
C ASP A 129 -4.93 1.91 -3.39
N PHE A 130 -3.64 1.94 -3.05
CA PHE A 130 -2.56 1.63 -3.99
C PHE A 130 -2.55 0.15 -4.43
N PHE A 131 -2.81 -0.77 -3.50
CA PHE A 131 -2.73 -2.21 -3.77
C PHE A 131 -4.03 -2.81 -4.32
N SER A 132 -5.19 -2.30 -3.92
CA SER A 132 -6.49 -2.89 -4.28
C SER A 132 -7.03 -2.45 -5.65
N GLN A 133 -6.44 -1.41 -6.25
CA GLN A 133 -6.99 -0.77 -7.44
C GLN A 133 -6.13 -0.98 -8.69
N ARG A 134 -6.77 -0.82 -9.85
CA ARG A 134 -6.04 -0.62 -11.12
C ARG A 134 -5.34 0.73 -11.06
N ASP A 135 -4.19 0.87 -11.71
CA ASP A 135 -3.39 2.11 -11.58
C ASP A 135 -4.13 3.38 -12.07
N THR A 136 -5.15 3.21 -12.90
CA THR A 136 -6.03 4.29 -13.37
C THR A 136 -6.99 4.80 -12.32
N ASP A 137 -7.30 3.98 -11.33
CA ASP A 137 -8.34 4.24 -10.33
C ASP A 137 -7.71 4.78 -9.03
N ILE A 138 -6.40 4.56 -8.83
CA ILE A 138 -5.62 5.08 -7.70
C ILE A 138 -5.70 6.62 -7.65
N PRO A 139 -6.02 7.22 -6.48
CA PRO A 139 -5.96 8.67 -6.29
C PRO A 139 -4.62 9.26 -6.75
N ALA A 140 -4.67 10.39 -7.45
CA ALA A 140 -3.50 10.94 -8.13
C ALA A 140 -2.31 11.21 -7.19
N ASP A 141 -2.57 11.70 -5.98
CA ASP A 141 -1.57 11.95 -4.94
C ASP A 141 -0.93 10.66 -4.38
N VAL A 142 -1.71 9.58 -4.22
CA VAL A 142 -1.18 8.25 -3.85
C VAL A 142 -0.33 7.70 -4.98
N ARG A 143 -0.83 7.75 -6.21
CA ARG A 143 -0.09 7.33 -7.39
C ARG A 143 1.23 8.11 -7.51
N ASP A 144 1.19 9.42 -7.32
CA ASP A 144 2.37 10.28 -7.36
C ASP A 144 3.37 9.98 -6.24
N LYS A 145 2.91 9.56 -5.06
CA LYS A 145 3.78 9.17 -3.94
C LYS A 145 4.46 7.82 -4.18
N TYR A 146 3.68 6.78 -4.50
CA TYR A 146 4.16 5.39 -4.50
C TYR A 146 4.63 4.88 -5.86
N LEU A 147 4.23 5.52 -6.96
CA LEU A 147 4.50 5.05 -8.32
C LEU A 147 5.25 6.10 -9.14
N THR A 148 4.62 7.26 -9.39
CA THR A 148 5.09 8.25 -10.37
C THR A 148 6.03 9.32 -9.79
N ASN A 149 6.43 9.19 -8.53
CA ASN A 149 7.44 10.05 -7.92
C ASN A 149 8.72 10.02 -8.78
N PRO A 150 9.34 11.18 -9.12
CA PRO A 150 10.52 11.21 -9.98
C PRO A 150 11.66 10.31 -9.50
N GLN A 151 11.86 10.21 -8.18
CA GLN A 151 12.90 9.38 -7.59
C GLN A 151 12.55 7.89 -7.60
N MET A 152 11.28 7.53 -7.36
CA MET A 152 10.79 6.15 -7.55
C MET A 152 10.97 5.71 -9.00
N MET A 153 10.64 6.57 -9.97
CA MET A 153 10.80 6.26 -11.39
C MET A 153 12.28 6.17 -11.81
N GLN A 154 13.17 6.95 -11.19
CA GLN A 154 14.61 6.78 -11.36
C GLN A 154 15.07 5.42 -10.83
N TYR A 155 14.62 5.01 -9.64
CA TYR A 155 14.92 3.69 -9.09
C TYR A 155 14.37 2.55 -9.95
N PHE A 156 13.18 2.74 -10.53
CA PHE A 156 12.57 1.82 -11.48
C PHE A 156 13.46 1.64 -12.73
N GLN A 157 13.88 2.74 -13.35
CA GLN A 157 14.76 2.72 -14.52
C GLN A 157 16.11 2.03 -14.23
N GLN A 158 16.73 2.35 -13.09
CA GLN A 158 18.00 1.73 -12.70
C GLN A 158 17.83 0.22 -12.48
N THR A 159 16.77 -0.20 -11.79
CA THR A 159 16.51 -1.62 -11.54
C THR A 159 16.16 -2.38 -12.82
N LEU A 160 15.40 -1.77 -13.75
CA LEU A 160 15.18 -2.36 -15.07
C LEU A 160 16.48 -2.58 -15.85
N ALA A 161 17.41 -1.62 -15.80
CA ALA A 161 18.72 -1.76 -16.44
C ALA A 161 19.54 -2.90 -15.82
N LEU A 162 19.50 -3.05 -14.48
CA LEU A 162 20.15 -4.16 -13.78
C LEU A 162 19.53 -5.51 -14.15
N LEU A 163 18.20 -5.62 -14.16
CA LEU A 163 17.48 -6.82 -14.58
C LEU A 163 17.80 -7.20 -16.03
N ALA A 164 17.79 -6.21 -16.94
CA ALA A 164 18.08 -6.44 -18.34
C ALA A 164 19.52 -6.95 -18.53
N SER A 165 20.48 -6.30 -17.87
CA SER A 165 21.89 -6.72 -17.90
C SER A 165 22.07 -8.14 -17.32
N HIS A 166 21.38 -8.45 -16.22
CA HIS A 166 21.41 -9.78 -15.58
C HIS A 166 20.97 -10.86 -16.56
N VAL A 167 19.80 -10.68 -17.20
CA VAL A 167 19.28 -11.63 -18.20
C VAL A 167 20.18 -11.72 -19.43
N GLN A 168 20.64 -10.59 -19.97
CA GLN A 168 21.51 -10.56 -21.15
C GLN A 168 22.87 -11.24 -20.91
N SER A 169 23.34 -11.26 -19.65
CA SER A 169 24.56 -11.98 -19.25
C SER A 169 24.34 -13.48 -18.99
N GLY A 170 23.12 -13.99 -19.18
CA GLY A 170 22.76 -15.39 -18.91
C GLY A 170 22.57 -15.70 -17.43
N GLY A 171 22.26 -14.69 -16.61
CA GLY A 171 21.97 -14.86 -15.19
C GLY A 171 20.72 -15.72 -14.94
N ALA A 172 20.76 -16.53 -13.89
CA ALA A 172 19.62 -17.35 -13.49
C ALA A 172 18.41 -16.49 -13.06
N PRO A 173 17.16 -16.89 -13.34
CA PRO A 173 15.99 -16.17 -12.87
C PRO A 173 16.00 -15.97 -11.35
N LEU A 174 15.73 -14.75 -10.91
CA LEU A 174 15.88 -14.34 -9.52
C LEU A 174 14.78 -14.96 -8.64
N THR A 175 15.12 -15.32 -7.40
CA THR A 175 14.13 -15.56 -6.34
C THR A 175 13.55 -14.24 -5.81
N PRO A 176 12.45 -14.25 -5.03
CA PRO A 176 11.94 -13.04 -4.42
C PRO A 176 12.99 -12.29 -3.58
N GLN A 177 13.75 -12.99 -2.74
CA GLN A 177 14.84 -12.41 -1.97
C GLN A 177 15.87 -11.70 -2.87
N GLN A 178 16.35 -12.38 -3.92
CA GLN A 178 17.41 -11.84 -4.77
C GLN A 178 16.93 -10.61 -5.55
N PHE A 179 15.67 -10.60 -5.98
CA PHE A 179 15.10 -9.44 -6.65
C PHE A 179 14.88 -8.26 -5.68
N TYR A 180 14.41 -8.53 -4.47
CA TYR A 180 14.36 -7.54 -3.41
C TYR A 180 15.74 -6.95 -3.11
N ASP A 181 16.77 -7.78 -2.97
CA ASP A 181 18.15 -7.33 -2.70
C ASP A 181 18.64 -6.40 -3.82
N MET A 182 18.34 -6.74 -5.08
CA MET A 182 18.63 -5.86 -6.22
C MET A 182 17.93 -4.49 -6.07
N CYS A 183 16.64 -4.47 -5.72
CA CYS A 183 15.91 -3.23 -5.46
C CYS A 183 16.52 -2.44 -4.28
N LEU A 184 16.91 -3.14 -3.21
CA LEU A 184 17.52 -2.54 -2.03
C LEU A 184 18.86 -1.86 -2.33
N THR A 185 19.67 -2.42 -3.25
CA THR A 185 20.93 -1.76 -3.68
C THR A 185 20.70 -0.40 -4.33
N VAL A 186 19.52 -0.20 -4.94
CA VAL A 186 19.16 1.02 -5.65
C VAL A 186 18.48 2.02 -4.71
N THR A 187 17.61 1.56 -3.80
CA THR A 187 16.85 2.43 -2.90
C THR A 187 17.60 2.76 -1.61
N ASN A 188 18.42 1.84 -1.10
CA ASN A 188 19.03 1.88 0.23
C ASN A 188 18.00 2.08 1.38
N ASP A 189 16.75 1.65 1.16
CA ASP A 189 15.68 1.67 2.15
C ASP A 189 14.78 0.43 1.96
N PRO A 190 14.60 -0.42 3.00
CA PRO A 190 13.83 -1.65 2.88
C PRO A 190 12.37 -1.47 2.45
N GLY A 191 11.67 -0.47 2.99
CA GLY A 191 10.26 -0.23 2.66
C GLY A 191 10.09 0.25 1.22
N THR A 192 10.96 1.16 0.78
CA THR A 192 11.00 1.67 -0.58
C THR A 192 11.40 0.57 -1.57
N ALA A 193 12.30 -0.34 -1.18
CA ALA A 193 12.65 -1.52 -1.98
C ALA A 193 11.44 -2.45 -2.20
N LEU A 194 10.64 -2.72 -1.17
CA LEU A 194 9.43 -3.54 -1.29
C LEU A 194 8.40 -2.93 -2.25
N ILE A 195 8.15 -1.63 -2.14
CA ILE A 195 7.25 -0.91 -3.06
C ILE A 195 7.80 -0.93 -4.50
N LEU A 196 9.11 -0.74 -4.66
CA LEU A 196 9.75 -0.82 -5.97
C LEU A 196 9.64 -2.22 -6.58
N SER A 197 9.87 -3.28 -5.79
CA SER A 197 9.72 -4.67 -6.21
C SER A 197 8.28 -4.97 -6.66
N HIS A 198 7.29 -4.52 -5.88
CA HIS A 198 5.88 -4.58 -6.26
C HIS A 198 5.62 -3.88 -7.60
N ASN A 199 6.07 -2.64 -7.75
CA ASN A 199 5.78 -1.84 -8.95
C ASN A 199 6.35 -2.47 -10.22
N ILE A 200 7.59 -2.96 -10.16
CA ILE A 200 8.25 -3.59 -11.31
C ILE A 200 7.52 -4.88 -11.70
N THR A 201 7.23 -5.74 -10.73
CA THR A 201 6.55 -7.02 -11.00
C THR A 201 5.11 -6.82 -11.46
N LYS A 202 4.39 -5.83 -10.94
CA LYS A 202 3.04 -5.44 -11.42
C LYS A 202 3.10 -4.91 -12.85
N ALA A 203 4.01 -4.00 -13.17
CA ALA A 203 4.13 -3.41 -14.50
C ALA A 203 4.47 -4.45 -15.59
N MET A 204 5.27 -5.46 -15.25
CA MET A 204 5.63 -6.51 -16.21
C MET A 204 4.53 -7.54 -16.44
N THR A 205 3.59 -7.68 -15.50
CA THR A 205 2.52 -8.69 -15.55
C THR A 205 1.20 -8.11 -16.06
N ARG A 206 0.84 -6.88 -15.65
CA ARG A 206 -0.42 -6.20 -16.02
C ARG A 206 -0.18 -5.11 -17.08
N ARG A 207 -0.30 -5.49 -18.36
CA ARG A 207 0.01 -4.60 -19.50
C ARG A 207 -1.06 -3.56 -19.82
N ASP A 208 -2.32 -3.88 -19.58
CA ASP A 208 -3.48 -3.10 -20.04
C ASP A 208 -3.92 -1.99 -19.07
N HIS A 209 -3.39 -2.01 -17.84
CA HIS A 209 -3.86 -1.14 -16.76
C HIS A 209 -2.74 -0.57 -15.88
N SER A 210 -1.48 -0.65 -16.33
CA SER A 210 -0.34 -0.08 -15.62
C SER A 210 -0.05 1.34 -16.12
N VAL A 211 0.18 2.28 -15.20
CA VAL A 211 0.68 3.62 -15.56
C VAL A 211 2.12 3.54 -16.06
N ILE A 212 2.85 2.53 -15.61
CA ILE A 212 4.17 2.21 -16.12
C ILE A 212 4.04 1.35 -17.38
N GLN A 213 4.41 1.94 -18.51
CA GLN A 213 4.35 1.28 -19.82
C GLN A 213 5.58 0.43 -20.06
N TRP A 214 5.49 -0.87 -19.74
CA TRP A 214 6.46 -1.91 -20.11
C TRP A 214 5.91 -2.73 -21.29
N ASP A 215 6.15 -2.23 -22.50
CA ASP A 215 5.48 -2.73 -23.70
C ASP A 215 6.37 -3.66 -24.52
N LYS A 216 5.87 -4.86 -24.85
CA LYS A 216 6.52 -5.73 -25.83
C LYS A 216 6.26 -5.17 -27.23
N THR A 217 7.30 -4.67 -27.89
CA THR A 217 7.21 -4.08 -29.24
C THR A 217 7.62 -5.04 -30.35
N ASN A 218 8.39 -6.08 -30.04
CA ASN A 218 8.76 -7.12 -30.99
C ASN A 218 8.92 -8.48 -30.30
N THR A 219 8.64 -9.56 -31.04
CA THR A 219 8.80 -10.94 -30.59
C THR A 219 10.10 -11.58 -31.08
N ASN A 220 10.65 -11.12 -32.22
CA ASN A 220 11.93 -11.61 -32.74
C ASN A 220 12.69 -10.48 -33.47
N PRO A 221 13.74 -9.91 -32.85
CA PRO A 221 14.24 -10.20 -31.51
C PRO A 221 13.22 -9.78 -30.43
N LEU A 222 13.23 -10.43 -29.27
CA LEU A 222 12.31 -10.12 -28.19
C LEU A 222 12.64 -8.72 -27.64
N THR A 223 11.77 -7.75 -27.86
CA THR A 223 12.05 -6.33 -27.59
C THR A 223 10.94 -5.72 -26.75
N TYR A 224 11.36 -4.96 -25.74
CA TYR A 224 10.49 -4.20 -24.85
C TYR A 224 10.87 -2.72 -24.87
N THR A 225 9.89 -1.86 -24.67
CA THR A 225 10.10 -0.43 -24.45
C THR A 225 9.54 -0.03 -23.10
N PHE A 226 10.28 0.86 -22.43
CA PHE A 226 9.84 1.55 -21.23
C PHE A 226 9.80 3.05 -21.53
N THR A 227 8.65 3.70 -21.33
CA THR A 227 8.51 5.14 -21.56
C THR A 227 8.16 5.87 -20.27
N TRP A 228 8.96 6.89 -19.93
CA TRP A 228 8.70 7.77 -18.80
C TRP A 228 9.12 9.20 -19.14
N ASN A 229 8.27 10.18 -18.81
CA ASN A 229 8.53 11.61 -19.02
C ASN A 229 8.97 11.94 -20.47
N GLY A 230 8.33 11.30 -21.46
CA GLY A 230 8.64 11.45 -22.88
C GLY A 230 9.94 10.78 -23.35
N GLN A 231 10.68 10.11 -22.46
CA GLN A 231 11.88 9.35 -22.79
C GLN A 231 11.54 7.86 -22.90
N THR A 232 11.89 7.25 -24.03
CA THR A 232 11.72 5.82 -24.27
C THR A 232 13.08 5.11 -24.21
N THR A 233 13.17 4.08 -23.39
CA THR A 233 14.31 3.15 -23.33
C THR A 233 13.90 1.82 -23.96
N THR A 234 14.73 1.28 -24.84
CA THR A 234 14.49 0.01 -25.52
C THR A 234 15.40 -1.08 -24.97
N TYR A 235 14.82 -2.23 -24.63
CA TYR A 235 15.52 -3.42 -24.16
C TYR A 235 15.31 -4.55 -25.17
N THR A 236 16.40 -5.08 -25.73
CA THR A 236 16.35 -6.21 -26.65
C THR A 236 17.02 -7.42 -26.01
N PHE A 237 16.34 -8.55 -26.08
CA PHE A 237 16.75 -9.82 -25.50
C PHE A 237 16.95 -10.86 -26.61
N ASP A 238 18.13 -11.47 -26.59
CA ASP A 238 18.39 -12.68 -27.36
C ASP A 238 17.99 -13.89 -26.50
N THR A 239 16.92 -14.56 -26.89
CA THR A 239 16.38 -15.69 -26.13
C THR A 239 17.34 -16.90 -26.11
N SER A 240 18.33 -16.95 -27.02
CA SER A 240 19.37 -17.98 -26.98
C SER A 240 20.37 -17.78 -25.83
N ASN A 241 20.43 -16.57 -25.25
CA ASN A 241 21.25 -16.26 -24.09
C ASN A 241 20.53 -16.46 -22.75
N PHE A 242 19.25 -16.84 -22.76
CA PHE A 242 18.53 -17.09 -21.52
C PHE A 242 19.14 -18.24 -20.75
N HIS A 243 19.20 -18.10 -19.42
CA HIS A 243 19.65 -19.16 -18.54
C HIS A 243 18.77 -20.41 -18.72
N ARG A 244 19.35 -21.60 -18.51
CA ARG A 244 18.65 -22.89 -18.70
C ARG A 244 17.39 -23.07 -17.83
N ASP A 245 17.30 -22.34 -16.73
CA ASP A 245 16.17 -22.39 -15.78
C ASP A 245 15.09 -21.34 -16.11
N ALA A 246 15.34 -20.48 -17.12
CA ALA A 246 14.38 -19.50 -17.58
C ALA A 246 13.27 -20.13 -18.43
N LEU A 247 12.09 -19.51 -18.43
CA LEU A 247 11.06 -19.77 -19.44
C LEU A 247 11.07 -18.65 -20.48
N ALA A 248 11.25 -19.02 -21.75
CA ALA A 248 11.20 -18.08 -22.87
C ALA A 248 9.76 -17.63 -23.21
N THR A 249 8.75 -18.23 -22.58
CA THR A 249 7.32 -17.92 -22.80
C THR A 249 6.57 -17.72 -21.49
N TYR A 250 5.50 -16.93 -21.56
CA TYR A 250 4.51 -16.70 -20.53
C TYR A 250 3.12 -16.77 -21.17
N ASN A 251 2.23 -17.63 -20.66
CA ASN A 251 0.91 -17.90 -21.26
C ASN A 251 1.01 -18.21 -22.76
N GLY A 252 1.98 -19.05 -23.14
CA GLY A 252 2.26 -19.46 -24.53
C GLY A 252 2.91 -18.39 -25.42
N ASN A 253 3.13 -17.18 -24.91
CA ASN A 253 3.68 -16.06 -25.68
C ASN A 253 5.14 -15.78 -25.30
N PRO A 254 6.03 -15.45 -26.24
CA PRO A 254 7.40 -15.06 -25.89
C PRO A 254 7.42 -13.90 -24.90
N SER A 255 8.17 -14.09 -23.81
CA SER A 255 8.23 -13.17 -22.68
C SER A 255 9.59 -13.23 -21.99
N VAL A 256 10.02 -12.11 -21.43
CA VAL A 256 11.24 -12.03 -20.60
C VAL A 256 10.96 -12.20 -19.10
N PHE A 257 9.68 -12.21 -18.69
CA PHE A 257 9.31 -12.22 -17.26
C PHE A 257 9.97 -13.39 -16.51
N TYR A 258 9.82 -14.61 -17.01
CA TYR A 258 10.44 -15.81 -16.41
C TYR A 258 11.88 -16.07 -16.84
N ALA A 259 12.50 -15.12 -17.55
CA ALA A 259 13.95 -15.03 -17.63
C ALA A 259 14.52 -14.13 -16.51
N MET A 260 13.73 -13.15 -16.05
CA MET A 260 14.08 -12.27 -14.93
C MET A 260 13.75 -12.90 -13.58
N PHE A 261 12.59 -13.52 -13.44
CA PHE A 261 12.03 -14.01 -12.19
C PHE A 261 11.84 -15.53 -12.24
N SER A 262 12.08 -16.21 -11.12
CA SER A 262 11.98 -17.67 -11.08
C SER A 262 10.54 -18.15 -11.24
N PRO A 263 10.26 -19.08 -12.18
CA PRO A 263 8.92 -19.66 -12.37
C PRO A 263 8.53 -20.67 -11.29
N THR A 264 9.44 -20.99 -10.36
CA THR A 264 9.22 -22.01 -9.33
C THR A 264 9.44 -21.50 -7.91
N ALA A 265 10.02 -20.31 -7.72
CA ALA A 265 10.36 -19.80 -6.39
C ALA A 265 9.13 -19.58 -5.50
N LEU A 266 7.97 -19.23 -6.08
CA LEU A 266 6.70 -19.11 -5.38
C LEU A 266 5.82 -20.37 -5.49
N GLY A 267 6.34 -21.44 -6.11
CA GLY A 267 5.60 -22.68 -6.36
C GLY A 267 4.58 -22.62 -7.50
N THR A 268 4.62 -21.56 -8.31
CA THR A 268 3.63 -21.24 -9.36
C THR A 268 4.28 -20.43 -10.48
N SER A 269 3.73 -20.56 -11.69
CA SER A 269 4.10 -19.76 -12.86
C SER A 269 3.07 -18.69 -13.22
N ASP A 270 2.22 -18.27 -12.29
CA ASP A 270 1.45 -17.03 -12.45
C ASP A 270 2.28 -15.81 -12.01
N GLY A 271 2.38 -14.82 -12.90
CA GLY A 271 3.12 -13.59 -12.63
C GLY A 271 2.42 -12.72 -11.59
N GLY A 272 1.10 -12.87 -11.43
CA GLY A 272 0.29 -12.16 -10.42
C GLY A 272 0.85 -12.28 -9.01
N ASP A 273 1.24 -13.51 -8.67
CA ASP A 273 1.79 -13.90 -7.38
C ASP A 273 3.03 -13.10 -6.97
N TRP A 274 3.83 -12.63 -7.92
CA TRP A 274 5.04 -11.88 -7.63
C TRP A 274 4.76 -10.51 -7.01
N TYR A 275 3.83 -9.74 -7.57
CA TYR A 275 3.52 -8.43 -6.98
C TYR A 275 2.63 -8.59 -5.74
N HIS A 276 1.79 -9.63 -5.65
CA HIS A 276 1.08 -9.94 -4.41
C HIS A 276 2.00 -10.35 -3.25
N TYR A 277 3.08 -11.08 -3.53
CA TYR A 277 4.10 -11.35 -2.53
C TYR A 277 4.66 -10.04 -1.94
N TYR A 278 5.06 -9.09 -2.80
CA TYR A 278 5.66 -7.84 -2.34
C TYR A 278 4.67 -6.87 -1.71
N LEU A 279 3.39 -6.83 -2.13
CA LEU A 279 2.41 -5.96 -1.46
C LEU A 279 2.14 -6.41 -0.03
N ASN A 280 2.02 -7.73 0.20
CA ASN A 280 1.85 -8.27 1.55
C ASN A 280 3.11 -8.06 2.40
N ALA A 281 4.29 -8.21 1.81
CA ALA A 281 5.55 -7.89 2.46
C ALA A 281 5.65 -6.40 2.85
N ALA A 282 5.27 -5.49 1.95
CA ALA A 282 5.28 -4.05 2.21
C ALA A 282 4.33 -3.69 3.36
N GLY A 283 3.08 -4.15 3.31
CA GLY A 283 2.08 -3.89 4.36
C GLY A 283 2.53 -4.38 5.73
N ALA A 284 3.07 -5.61 5.81
CA ALA A 284 3.59 -6.17 7.05
C ALA A 284 4.83 -5.41 7.57
N TYR A 285 5.78 -5.05 6.68
CA TYR A 285 7.00 -4.34 7.05
C TYR A 285 6.71 -2.94 7.59
N TYR A 286 5.91 -2.11 6.90
CA TYR A 286 5.64 -0.74 7.34
C TYR A 286 4.92 -0.72 8.69
N ALA A 287 3.99 -1.65 8.91
CA ALA A 287 3.35 -1.83 10.21
C ALA A 287 4.34 -2.24 11.31
N ALA A 288 5.08 -3.33 11.09
CA ALA A 288 5.97 -3.91 12.09
C ALA A 288 7.14 -2.99 12.47
N SER A 289 7.61 -2.19 11.52
CA SER A 289 8.67 -1.19 11.75
C SER A 289 8.17 0.11 12.37
N GLY A 290 6.86 0.25 12.64
CA GLY A 290 6.26 1.47 13.20
C GLY A 290 6.23 2.65 12.23
N GLN A 291 6.34 2.39 10.93
CA GLN A 291 6.39 3.41 9.87
C GLN A 291 5.02 3.64 9.22
N MET A 292 4.05 2.77 9.49
CA MET A 292 2.68 2.91 9.01
C MET A 292 1.86 3.82 9.92
N LEU A 293 1.20 4.80 9.31
CA LEU A 293 0.22 5.67 9.96
C LEU A 293 -1.17 5.05 9.86
N TYR A 294 -1.86 4.97 10.99
CA TYR A 294 -3.24 4.46 11.10
C TYR A 294 -4.22 5.60 11.37
N GLY A 295 -5.48 5.44 10.97
CA GLY A 295 -6.55 6.41 11.23
C GLY A 295 -6.39 7.75 10.48
N VAL A 296 -5.56 7.77 9.44
CA VAL A 296 -5.57 8.85 8.44
C VAL A 296 -6.80 8.59 7.57
N ASN A 297 -7.66 9.60 7.42
CA ASN A 297 -8.86 9.54 6.59
C ASN A 297 -8.73 10.60 5.50
N ARG A 298 -8.77 10.17 4.24
CA ARG A 298 -8.56 11.03 3.07
C ARG A 298 -9.87 11.57 2.48
N GLY A 299 -11.02 11.20 3.06
CA GLY A 299 -12.33 11.79 2.77
C GLY A 299 -12.94 11.38 1.43
N SER A 300 -12.34 10.42 0.72
CA SER A 300 -12.88 9.82 -0.50
C SER A 300 -13.91 8.74 -0.17
N LEU A 301 -15.07 8.73 -0.84
CA LEU A 301 -16.12 7.72 -0.61
C LEU A 301 -15.67 6.31 -1.00
N THR A 302 -14.88 6.17 -2.07
CA THR A 302 -14.36 4.87 -2.50
C THR A 302 -13.32 4.35 -1.51
N SER A 303 -12.42 5.24 -1.06
CA SER A 303 -11.39 4.91 -0.08
C SER A 303 -12.03 4.55 1.26
N SER A 304 -13.08 5.27 1.69
CA SER A 304 -13.77 4.97 2.94
C SER A 304 -14.52 3.64 2.93
N ILE A 305 -15.07 3.21 1.79
CA ILE A 305 -15.70 1.90 1.67
C ILE A 305 -14.65 0.78 1.73
N LEU A 306 -13.56 0.92 0.96
CA LEU A 306 -12.47 -0.04 0.93
C LEU A 306 -11.83 -0.18 2.32
N ASP A 307 -11.46 0.95 2.93
CA ASP A 307 -10.85 0.97 4.26
C ASP A 307 -11.80 0.48 5.32
N GLY A 308 -13.07 0.88 5.29
CA GLY A 308 -14.06 0.36 6.23
C GLY A 308 -14.21 -1.17 6.12
N THR A 309 -14.03 -1.73 4.92
CA THR A 309 -14.02 -3.18 4.71
C THR A 309 -12.75 -3.80 5.27
N ILE A 310 -11.58 -3.24 4.96
CA ILE A 310 -10.28 -3.69 5.47
C ILE A 310 -10.23 -3.65 7.00
N ASP A 311 -10.61 -2.53 7.61
CA ASP A 311 -10.64 -2.34 9.06
C ASP A 311 -11.63 -3.29 9.73
N SER A 312 -12.81 -3.50 9.13
CA SER A 312 -13.79 -4.48 9.60
C SER A 312 -13.20 -5.90 9.58
N THR A 313 -12.60 -6.31 8.47
CA THR A 313 -11.95 -7.63 8.34
C THR A 313 -10.79 -7.78 9.33
N MET A 314 -9.93 -6.78 9.45
CA MET A 314 -8.83 -6.75 10.43
C MET A 314 -9.35 -6.84 11.87
N GLY A 315 -10.46 -6.18 12.18
CA GLY A 315 -11.12 -6.23 13.49
C GLY A 315 -11.62 -7.63 13.83
N GLN A 316 -12.17 -8.35 12.85
CA GLN A 316 -12.61 -9.74 13.03
C GLN A 316 -11.44 -10.72 13.19
N MET A 317 -10.27 -10.42 12.62
CA MET A 317 -9.05 -11.23 12.75
C MET A 317 -8.33 -11.08 14.10
N PHE A 318 -8.88 -10.30 15.03
CA PHE A 318 -8.23 -10.01 16.29
C PHE A 318 -8.23 -11.25 17.22
N ALA A 319 -7.03 -11.77 17.51
CA ALA A 319 -6.84 -12.74 18.57
C ALA A 319 -6.76 -12.02 19.93
N SER A 320 -7.55 -12.49 20.90
CA SER A 320 -7.59 -11.91 22.25
C SER A 320 -6.19 -11.84 22.88
N GLY A 321 -5.76 -10.64 23.28
CA GLY A 321 -4.52 -10.43 24.03
C GLY A 321 -3.25 -10.23 23.21
N VAL A 322 -3.34 -10.15 21.87
CA VAL A 322 -2.21 -9.77 21.02
C VAL A 322 -2.48 -8.39 20.41
N ASP A 323 -1.74 -7.39 20.86
CA ASP A 323 -1.77 -6.04 20.29
C ASP A 323 -0.35 -5.52 20.14
N SER A 324 0.16 -5.58 18.90
CA SER A 324 1.49 -5.08 18.56
C SER A 324 1.48 -4.56 17.12
N PRO A 325 2.36 -3.60 16.76
CA PRO A 325 2.46 -3.10 15.39
C PRO A 325 2.67 -4.23 14.36
N ALA A 326 3.48 -5.24 14.73
CA ALA A 326 3.71 -6.39 13.87
C ALA A 326 2.48 -7.27 13.66
N TYR A 327 1.71 -7.53 14.73
CA TYR A 327 0.46 -8.29 14.60
C TYR A 327 -0.61 -7.50 13.83
N THR A 328 -0.64 -6.18 13.98
CA THR A 328 -1.50 -5.32 13.16
C THR A 328 -1.08 -5.37 11.69
N GLY A 329 0.23 -5.37 11.38
CA GLY A 329 0.74 -5.60 10.03
C GLY A 329 0.36 -6.95 9.43
N TRP A 330 0.45 -7.99 10.24
CA TRP A 330 0.01 -9.33 9.86
C TRP A 330 -1.48 -9.37 9.50
N ARG A 331 -2.34 -8.79 10.35
CA ARG A 331 -3.78 -8.69 10.10
C ARG A 331 -4.09 -7.82 8.88
N TYR A 332 -3.36 -6.73 8.68
CA TYR A 332 -3.51 -5.87 7.51
C TYR A 332 -3.22 -6.63 6.21
N ALA A 333 -2.05 -7.27 6.11
CA ALA A 333 -1.70 -8.09 4.94
C ALA A 333 -2.73 -9.22 4.72
N ASN A 334 -3.11 -9.92 5.78
CA ASN A 334 -4.13 -10.97 5.73
C ASN A 334 -5.50 -10.44 5.26
N SER A 335 -5.91 -9.24 5.69
CA SER A 335 -7.17 -8.62 5.24
C SER A 335 -7.16 -8.29 3.75
N LEU A 336 -6.05 -7.77 3.21
CA LEU A 336 -5.91 -7.53 1.76
C LEU A 336 -6.02 -8.85 0.98
N SER A 337 -5.27 -9.87 1.43
CA SER A 337 -5.30 -11.21 0.84
C SER A 337 -6.69 -11.85 0.92
N PHE A 338 -7.39 -11.69 2.05
CA PHE A 338 -8.70 -12.28 2.27
C PHE A 338 -9.73 -11.63 1.35
N LEU A 339 -9.72 -10.31 1.24
CA LEU A 339 -10.65 -9.58 0.38
C LEU A 339 -10.41 -9.90 -1.10
N GLU A 340 -9.16 -10.06 -1.51
CA GLU A 340 -8.83 -10.46 -2.88
C GLU A 340 -9.42 -11.85 -3.22
N GLY A 341 -9.15 -12.86 -2.39
CA GLY A 341 -9.70 -14.21 -2.62
C GLY A 341 -11.21 -14.29 -2.49
N ALA A 342 -11.80 -13.55 -1.54
CA ALA A 342 -13.25 -13.52 -1.34
C ALA A 342 -13.97 -12.85 -2.52
N LYS A 343 -13.36 -11.84 -3.15
CA LYS A 343 -14.01 -11.06 -4.21
C LYS A 343 -13.69 -11.56 -5.62
N TYR A 344 -12.45 -11.98 -5.84
CA TYR A 344 -11.91 -12.30 -7.16
C TYR A 344 -11.44 -13.75 -7.30
N GLY A 345 -11.50 -14.56 -6.23
CA GLY A 345 -11.12 -15.96 -6.30
C GLY A 345 -12.05 -16.76 -7.21
N ASP A 346 -11.48 -17.31 -8.29
CA ASP A 346 -12.23 -18.12 -9.26
C ASP A 346 -12.43 -19.56 -8.77
N THR A 347 -11.39 -20.15 -8.17
CA THR A 347 -11.44 -21.51 -7.64
C THR A 347 -10.82 -21.59 -6.24
N GLN A 348 -11.33 -22.51 -5.42
CA GLN A 348 -10.79 -22.69 -4.07
C GLN A 348 -9.32 -23.12 -4.03
N PRO A 349 -8.84 -24.07 -4.86
CA PRO A 349 -7.43 -24.44 -4.87
C PRO A 349 -6.50 -23.27 -5.21
N GLU A 350 -6.92 -22.41 -6.14
CA GLU A 350 -6.18 -21.21 -6.51
C GLU A 350 -6.18 -20.18 -5.38
N THR A 351 -7.34 -19.88 -4.81
CA THR A 351 -7.49 -18.96 -3.67
C THR A 351 -6.64 -19.41 -2.47
N SER A 352 -6.63 -20.72 -2.18
CA SER A 352 -5.80 -21.28 -1.12
C SER A 352 -4.30 -21.21 -1.42
N ARG A 353 -3.90 -21.42 -2.68
CA ARG A 353 -2.50 -21.30 -3.13
C ARG A 353 -2.02 -19.85 -3.05
N GLU A 354 -2.80 -18.90 -3.53
CA GLU A 354 -2.47 -17.47 -3.47
C GLU A 354 -2.39 -16.98 -2.04
N GLY A 355 -3.35 -17.37 -1.18
CA GLY A 355 -3.32 -17.06 0.25
C GLY A 355 -2.02 -17.52 0.92
N GLN A 356 -1.44 -18.66 0.51
CA GLN A 356 -0.14 -19.12 1.01
C GLN A 356 1.03 -18.22 0.56
N ILE A 357 1.01 -17.75 -0.68
CA ILE A 357 2.02 -16.84 -1.24
C ILE A 357 1.93 -15.47 -0.57
N HIS A 358 0.72 -14.97 -0.37
CA HIS A 358 0.47 -13.73 0.35
C HIS A 358 0.97 -13.82 1.78
N ARG A 359 0.74 -14.96 2.46
CA ARG A 359 1.30 -15.24 3.79
C ARG A 359 2.83 -15.21 3.77
N GLN A 360 3.47 -15.86 2.81
CA GLN A 360 4.93 -15.86 2.68
C GLN A 360 5.47 -14.45 2.49
N GLY A 361 4.80 -13.62 1.67
CA GLY A 361 5.10 -12.20 1.53
C GLY A 361 5.03 -11.46 2.87
N ALA A 362 3.93 -11.63 3.61
CA ALA A 362 3.76 -11.00 4.93
C ALA A 362 4.86 -11.42 5.92
N LEU A 363 5.20 -12.71 5.99
CA LEU A 363 6.31 -13.22 6.82
C LEU A 363 7.64 -12.55 6.45
N TYR A 364 7.90 -12.42 5.16
CA TYR A 364 9.13 -11.79 4.68
C TYR A 364 9.20 -10.31 5.10
N GLY A 365 8.09 -9.59 5.03
CA GLY A 365 8.00 -8.21 5.55
C GLY A 365 8.29 -8.11 7.06
N LEU A 366 7.77 -9.06 7.85
CA LEU A 366 8.05 -9.14 9.30
C LEU A 366 9.52 -9.44 9.58
N GLU A 367 10.12 -10.37 8.83
CA GLU A 367 11.54 -10.72 8.96
C GLU A 367 12.44 -9.51 8.69
N LEU A 368 12.16 -8.74 7.64
CA LEU A 368 12.86 -7.49 7.34
C LEU A 368 12.72 -6.44 8.44
N ALA A 369 11.60 -6.43 9.17
CA ALA A 369 11.39 -5.59 10.35
C ALA A 369 12.03 -6.16 11.63
N GLY A 370 12.70 -7.32 11.56
CA GLY A 370 13.32 -7.98 12.70
C GLY A 370 12.33 -8.64 13.66
N VAL A 371 11.12 -8.97 13.18
CA VAL A 371 10.05 -9.56 13.98
C VAL A 371 9.81 -11.02 13.59
N GLN A 372 9.69 -11.88 14.60
CA GLN A 372 9.25 -13.26 14.44
C GLN A 372 7.78 -13.38 14.85
N PRO A 373 6.90 -13.96 14.01
CA PRO A 373 5.50 -14.12 14.34
C PRO A 373 5.29 -15.20 15.42
N ASP A 374 4.28 -15.02 16.25
CA ASP A 374 3.88 -16.02 17.23
C ASP A 374 3.06 -17.14 16.58
N SER A 375 3.26 -18.40 16.99
CA SER A 375 2.48 -19.56 16.52
C SER A 375 0.96 -19.45 16.75
N SER A 376 0.52 -18.55 17.63
CA SER A 376 -0.89 -18.23 17.88
C SER A 376 -1.51 -17.30 16.84
N TRP A 377 -0.72 -16.68 15.96
CA TRP A 377 -1.24 -15.86 14.88
C TRP A 377 -1.91 -16.74 13.83
N ARG A 378 -2.88 -16.15 13.12
CA ARG A 378 -3.73 -16.87 12.17
C ARG A 378 -3.71 -16.16 10.84
N TRP A 379 -3.52 -16.93 9.78
CA TRP A 379 -3.73 -16.50 8.40
C TRP A 379 -5.04 -17.11 7.91
N TYR A 380 -6.00 -16.28 7.52
CA TYR A 380 -7.33 -16.73 7.14
C TYR A 380 -7.40 -16.73 5.62
N VAL A 381 -7.88 -17.82 5.04
CA VAL A 381 -8.10 -17.95 3.60
C VAL A 381 -9.60 -18.03 3.37
N PRO A 382 -10.16 -17.16 2.52
CA PRO A 382 -11.59 -17.12 2.27
C PRO A 382 -12.05 -18.31 1.42
N THR A 383 -13.34 -18.55 1.45
CA THR A 383 -14.05 -19.26 0.40
C THR A 383 -13.98 -18.43 -0.87
N ALA A 384 -13.55 -19.05 -1.97
CA ALA A 384 -13.42 -18.37 -3.27
C ALA A 384 -14.76 -17.74 -3.68
N GLY A 385 -14.76 -16.43 -3.96
CA GLY A 385 -15.95 -15.71 -4.40
C GLY A 385 -17.03 -15.46 -3.34
N ALA A 386 -16.72 -15.65 -2.04
CA ALA A 386 -17.66 -15.41 -0.93
C ALA A 386 -18.27 -13.98 -0.93
N ALA A 387 -17.54 -12.99 -1.45
CA ALA A 387 -17.96 -11.59 -1.57
C ALA A 387 -18.12 -11.18 -3.05
N GLY A 388 -18.72 -12.04 -3.87
CA GLY A 388 -18.80 -11.87 -5.33
C GLY A 388 -19.65 -10.68 -5.82
N SER A 389 -20.44 -10.03 -4.96
CA SER A 389 -21.15 -8.81 -5.31
C SER A 389 -20.24 -7.59 -5.15
N LEU A 390 -20.14 -6.75 -6.20
CA LEU A 390 -19.36 -5.50 -6.16
C LEU A 390 -19.77 -4.53 -5.06
N LEU A 391 -20.99 -4.67 -4.53
CA LEU A 391 -21.54 -3.84 -3.44
C LEU A 391 -21.52 -4.55 -2.09
N ASP A 392 -21.10 -5.82 -2.04
CA ASP A 392 -21.00 -6.56 -0.79
C ASP A 392 -19.66 -6.25 -0.13
N THR A 393 -19.72 -5.32 0.81
CA THR A 393 -18.61 -4.95 1.68
C THR A 393 -18.72 -5.67 3.03
N THR A 394 -19.65 -6.62 3.15
CA THR A 394 -19.89 -7.36 4.39
C THR A 394 -19.15 -8.68 4.32
N ILE A 395 -17.96 -8.71 4.90
CA ILE A 395 -17.25 -9.96 5.18
C ILE A 395 -17.67 -10.46 6.55
N ASP A 396 -18.08 -11.72 6.63
CA ASP A 396 -18.23 -12.46 7.88
C ASP A 396 -17.09 -13.48 7.97
N LEU A 397 -16.01 -13.10 8.64
CA LEU A 397 -14.79 -13.92 8.72
C LEU A 397 -15.10 -15.34 9.24
N ALA A 398 -16.08 -15.50 10.13
CA ALA A 398 -16.41 -16.80 10.70
C ALA A 398 -17.09 -17.73 9.67
N ASN A 399 -17.94 -17.18 8.81
CA ASN A 399 -18.67 -17.95 7.80
C ASN A 399 -17.94 -18.04 6.46
N ASP A 400 -17.12 -17.04 6.13
CA ASP A 400 -16.45 -16.92 4.85
C ASP A 400 -15.06 -17.59 4.84
N THR A 401 -14.49 -17.93 6.00
CA THR A 401 -13.19 -18.61 6.06
C THR A 401 -13.30 -20.07 5.59
N TYR A 402 -12.49 -20.44 4.61
CA TYR A 402 -12.31 -21.81 4.15
C TYR A 402 -11.17 -22.53 4.90
N GLN A 403 -10.05 -21.85 5.11
CA GLN A 403 -8.85 -22.43 5.73
C GLN A 403 -8.18 -21.44 6.67
N ILE A 404 -7.56 -21.97 7.72
CA ILE A 404 -6.73 -21.20 8.63
C ILE A 404 -5.34 -21.82 8.65
N PHE A 405 -4.31 -20.99 8.57
CA PHE A 405 -2.91 -21.41 8.71
C PHE A 405 -2.24 -20.70 9.88
N ASP A 406 -1.31 -21.38 10.54
CA ASP A 406 -0.30 -20.71 11.36
C ASP A 406 0.67 -19.91 10.46
N PRO A 407 1.54 -19.07 11.04
CA PRO A 407 2.53 -18.34 10.26
C PRO A 407 3.47 -19.26 9.46
N PHE A 408 3.73 -20.47 9.95
CA PHE A 408 4.68 -21.42 9.37
C PHE A 408 4.08 -22.31 8.27
N GLY A 409 2.79 -22.16 7.99
CA GLY A 409 2.07 -22.88 6.94
C GLY A 409 1.41 -24.18 7.35
N THR A 410 1.38 -24.49 8.64
CA THR A 410 0.57 -25.58 9.16
C THR A 410 -0.90 -25.17 9.09
N GLN A 411 -1.73 -25.97 8.43
CA GLN A 411 -3.18 -25.77 8.48
C GLN A 411 -3.69 -26.07 9.90
N ILE A 412 -4.48 -25.15 10.45
CA ILE A 412 -5.11 -25.27 11.76
C ILE A 412 -6.58 -25.67 11.57
N PRO A 413 -7.14 -26.50 12.47
CA PRO A 413 -8.55 -26.86 12.46
C PRO A 413 -9.52 -25.68 12.50
#